data_AF-A0A3B4BD64-F1
#
_entry.id   AF-A0A3B4BD64-F1
#
_cell.length_a   1.000
_cell.length_b   1.000
_cell.length_c   1.000
_cell.angle_alpha   90.00
_cell.angle_beta   90.00
_cell.angle_gamma   90.00
#
_symmetry.space_group_name_H-M   'P 1'
#
loop_
_entity.id
_entity.type
_entity.pdbx_description
1 polymer ?
#
loop_
_entity_poly.entity_id
_entity_poly.type
_entity_poly.pdbx_seq_one_letter_code
_entity_poly.pdbx_strand_id
1 'polypeptide(L)'
;MSSNKEQDRSTLCSISLGDLRQSPASERKLERITTAINKEMNVTVSEEDRKIAALMLARHEEEQMRLEQSYNEEQERKDARHKEDAEKMEEERKRLKKIKLGMKRWHEELEFRRRVRNKLETEKSTQLEQEVLLHEDRWRRLKEEVEVQRKEKLIAAVREAGERKRNQERLLRDKEEEDRKVLEQDRVVSVEREQRAKMNKALQEMKERRRLQEENRQELLRHVFTKQRIEQEEEEVEEQRRRELEKKMEVCSKKYAEVVDARLREIKERVAQEEEQIHRAKLRASLQKTEQLMHKRVLYEVSQRRMQKATQHASELNKSRAMQVKQRNRLREVCHQQMRERLQAEEEEVRKMKESCVVRKEWKIEKLRRQREESVSPALLLISGRT
;
A
#
# COMPACT_ATOMS: atom_id res chain seq x y z
N MET A 1 7.27 11.33 -61.63
CA MET A 1 7.48 12.05 -62.91
C MET A 1 8.36 11.19 -63.80
N SER A 2 8.03 11.15 -65.10
CA SER A 2 8.72 10.46 -66.20
C SER A 2 8.58 8.93 -66.18
N SER A 3 7.58 8.34 -66.84
CA SER A 3 7.37 8.22 -68.30
C SER A 3 8.44 7.36 -68.96
N ASN A 4 8.08 6.11 -69.28
CA ASN A 4 8.67 5.25 -70.30
C ASN A 4 7.64 4.13 -70.54
N LYS A 5 6.69 4.32 -71.46
CA LYS A 5 6.77 3.86 -72.87
C LYS A 5 7.15 2.38 -72.96
N GLU A 6 6.21 1.50 -72.62
CA GLU A 6 6.14 0.18 -73.23
C GLU A 6 5.65 0.39 -74.65
N GLN A 7 6.59 0.31 -75.59
CA GLN A 7 6.39 0.49 -77.00
C GLN A 7 6.33 -0.89 -77.66
N ASP A 8 5.29 -1.06 -78.46
CA ASP A 8 4.99 -2.18 -79.34
C ASP A 8 6.21 -2.91 -79.93
N ARG A 9 6.22 -4.23 -79.76
CA ARG A 9 6.81 -5.22 -80.67
C ARG A 9 5.88 -6.44 -80.67
N SER A 10 4.84 -6.51 -81.52
CA SER A 10 4.90 -7.09 -82.88
C SER A 10 6.09 -8.07 -83.02
N THR A 11 5.91 -9.35 -83.28
CA THR A 11 5.04 -9.98 -84.26
C THR A 11 5.00 -11.46 -83.90
N LEU A 12 3.83 -12.00 -83.56
CA LEU A 12 3.63 -13.45 -83.59
C LEU A 12 3.74 -13.85 -85.06
N CYS A 13 4.91 -14.35 -85.44
CA CYS A 13 5.18 -14.83 -86.78
C CYS A 13 4.40 -16.14 -86.95
N SER A 14 3.21 -16.04 -87.54
CA SER A 14 2.48 -17.17 -88.09
C SER A 14 3.34 -17.79 -89.19
N ILE A 15 4.14 -18.81 -88.84
CA ILE A 15 4.91 -19.57 -89.83
C ILE A 15 3.91 -20.42 -90.61
N SER A 16 3.42 -19.85 -91.70
CA SER A 16 2.76 -20.58 -92.78
C SER A 16 3.78 -21.58 -93.35
N LEU A 17 3.36 -22.82 -93.55
CA LEU A 17 4.14 -23.88 -94.20
C LEU A 17 4.58 -23.53 -95.65
N GLY A 18 4.23 -22.35 -96.17
CA GLY A 18 4.57 -21.85 -97.49
C GLY A 18 5.87 -21.03 -97.62
N ASP A 19 6.53 -20.62 -96.54
CA ASP A 19 7.65 -19.64 -96.63
C ASP A 19 9.02 -20.21 -97.03
N LEU A 20 9.16 -21.53 -97.17
CA LEU A 20 10.43 -22.14 -97.62
C LEU A 20 10.68 -22.03 -99.13
N ARG A 21 9.71 -21.58 -99.93
CA ARG A 21 9.85 -21.41 -101.39
C ARG A 21 10.21 -20.00 -101.87
N GLN A 22 10.38 -19.01 -100.98
CA GLN A 22 10.45 -17.59 -101.41
C GLN A 22 11.76 -16.84 -101.10
N SER A 23 12.80 -17.48 -100.55
CA SER A 23 14.11 -16.82 -100.41
C SER A 23 15.14 -17.40 -101.40
N PRO A 24 15.72 -16.59 -102.31
CA PRO A 24 16.71 -17.07 -103.28
C PRO A 24 18.01 -17.59 -102.63
N ALA A 25 18.22 -17.29 -101.34
CA ALA A 25 19.33 -17.82 -100.55
C ALA A 25 19.08 -19.25 -100.02
N SER A 26 17.83 -19.60 -99.68
CA SER A 26 17.47 -20.97 -99.28
C SER A 26 17.38 -21.90 -100.50
N GLU A 27 16.93 -21.38 -101.65
CA GLU A 27 16.86 -22.12 -102.92
C GLU A 27 18.24 -22.59 -103.41
N ARG A 28 19.25 -21.71 -103.42
CA ARG A 28 20.64 -22.07 -103.77
C ARG A 28 21.27 -23.08 -102.81
N LYS A 29 20.84 -23.11 -101.54
CA LYS A 29 21.30 -24.11 -100.56
C LYS A 29 20.62 -25.46 -100.80
N LEU A 30 19.32 -25.46 -101.09
CA LEU A 30 18.57 -26.65 -101.47
C LEU A 30 19.16 -27.32 -102.72
N GLU A 31 19.57 -26.54 -103.72
CA GLU A 31 20.27 -27.04 -104.92
C GLU A 31 21.65 -27.66 -104.60
N ARG A 32 22.42 -27.07 -103.69
CA ARG A 32 23.72 -27.63 -103.26
C ARG A 32 23.55 -28.96 -102.51
N ILE A 33 22.51 -29.07 -101.68
CA ILE A 33 22.22 -30.29 -100.92
C ILE A 33 21.66 -31.38 -101.84
N THR A 34 20.75 -31.05 -102.76
CA THR A 34 20.24 -32.03 -103.75
C THR A 34 21.33 -32.52 -104.70
N THR A 35 22.26 -31.66 -105.12
CA THR A 35 23.43 -32.09 -105.93
C THR A 35 24.44 -32.90 -105.13
N ALA A 36 24.63 -32.65 -103.84
CA ALA A 36 25.45 -33.48 -102.95
C ALA A 36 24.83 -34.87 -102.71
N ILE A 37 23.50 -34.94 -102.47
CA ILE A 37 22.77 -36.21 -102.31
C ILE A 37 22.83 -37.05 -103.59
N ASN A 38 22.67 -36.43 -104.77
CA ASN A 38 22.81 -37.12 -106.06
C ASN A 38 24.23 -37.66 -106.31
N LYS A 39 25.27 -37.08 -105.69
CA LYS A 39 26.66 -37.58 -105.79
C LYS A 39 26.93 -38.75 -104.83
N GLU A 40 26.28 -38.77 -103.66
CA GLU A 40 26.56 -39.78 -102.63
C GLU A 40 25.61 -40.99 -102.64
N MET A 41 24.40 -40.90 -103.21
CA MET A 41 23.43 -42.01 -103.27
C MET A 41 22.97 -42.32 -104.71
N ASN A 42 23.54 -43.36 -105.33
CA ASN A 42 23.11 -43.89 -106.63
C ASN A 42 22.03 -44.99 -106.48
N VAL A 43 20.85 -44.65 -105.95
CA VAL A 43 19.69 -45.56 -105.85
C VAL A 43 18.42 -44.88 -106.39
N THR A 44 17.57 -45.64 -107.08
CA THR A 44 16.33 -45.21 -107.74
C THR A 44 15.25 -44.75 -106.76
N VAL A 45 15.45 -43.58 -106.17
CA VAL A 45 14.48 -42.91 -105.32
C VAL A 45 13.78 -41.80 -106.13
N SER A 46 12.47 -41.67 -105.97
CA SER A 46 11.64 -40.65 -106.65
C SER A 46 12.21 -39.23 -106.44
N GLU A 47 12.06 -38.36 -107.43
CA GLU A 47 12.44 -36.94 -107.33
C GLU A 47 11.72 -36.24 -106.17
N GLU A 48 10.52 -36.68 -105.82
CA GLU A 48 9.72 -36.15 -104.71
C GLU A 48 10.38 -36.46 -103.35
N ASP A 49 10.79 -37.71 -103.13
CA ASP A 49 11.43 -38.13 -101.88
C ASP A 49 12.82 -37.51 -101.70
N ARG A 50 13.58 -37.31 -102.79
CA ARG A 50 14.87 -36.57 -102.75
C ARG A 50 14.67 -35.12 -102.36
N LYS A 51 13.61 -34.48 -102.87
CA LYS A 51 13.25 -33.11 -102.52
C LYS A 51 12.80 -33.00 -101.07
N ILE A 52 12.05 -33.99 -100.57
CA ILE A 52 11.64 -34.07 -99.16
C ILE A 52 12.87 -34.25 -98.25
N ALA A 53 13.81 -35.15 -98.59
CA ALA A 53 15.04 -35.35 -97.81
C ALA A 53 15.94 -34.11 -97.77
N ALA A 54 16.13 -33.42 -98.91
CA ALA A 54 16.89 -32.18 -98.96
C ALA A 54 16.24 -31.06 -98.12
N LEU A 55 14.91 -30.96 -98.12
CA LEU A 55 14.17 -30.04 -97.25
C LEU A 55 14.32 -30.41 -95.77
N MET A 56 14.29 -31.70 -95.42
CA MET A 56 14.48 -32.16 -94.04
C MET A 56 15.89 -31.87 -93.52
N LEU A 57 16.93 -32.06 -94.33
CA LEU A 57 18.31 -31.74 -93.96
C LEU A 57 18.52 -30.23 -93.83
N ALA A 58 18.02 -29.43 -94.79
CA ALA A 58 18.07 -27.97 -94.70
C ALA A 58 17.34 -27.45 -93.45
N ARG A 59 16.17 -28.04 -93.12
CA ARG A 59 15.44 -27.74 -91.88
C ARG A 59 16.20 -28.16 -90.63
N HIS A 60 16.86 -29.32 -90.64
CA HIS A 60 17.66 -29.78 -89.51
C HIS A 60 18.87 -28.87 -89.28
N GLU A 61 19.57 -28.45 -90.34
CA GLU A 61 20.67 -27.49 -90.27
C GLU A 61 20.19 -26.12 -89.75
N GLU A 62 19.03 -25.62 -90.21
CA GLU A 62 18.43 -24.39 -89.67
C GLU A 62 18.02 -24.54 -88.20
N GLU A 63 17.48 -25.68 -87.80
CA GLU A 63 17.15 -25.97 -86.40
C GLU A 63 18.42 -26.03 -85.53
N GLN A 64 19.52 -26.63 -86.01
CA GLN A 64 20.81 -26.63 -85.30
C GLN A 64 21.37 -25.22 -85.15
N MET A 65 21.38 -24.42 -86.22
CA MET A 65 21.83 -23.03 -86.15
C MET A 65 20.96 -22.19 -85.20
N ARG A 66 19.65 -22.43 -85.15
CA ARG A 66 18.74 -21.79 -84.18
C ARG A 66 19.00 -22.24 -82.74
N LEU A 67 19.27 -23.53 -82.53
CA LEU A 67 19.61 -24.06 -81.21
C LEU A 67 20.94 -23.49 -80.72
N GLU A 68 21.96 -23.42 -81.57
CA GLU A 68 23.25 -22.79 -81.25
C GLU A 68 23.10 -21.30 -80.96
N GLN A 69 22.31 -20.56 -81.75
CA GLN A 69 21.99 -19.15 -81.47
C GLN A 69 21.26 -19.00 -80.15
N SER A 70 20.24 -19.81 -79.88
CA SER A 70 19.50 -19.80 -78.62
C SER A 70 20.39 -20.15 -77.43
N TYR A 71 21.32 -21.10 -77.61
CA TYR A 71 22.29 -21.48 -76.58
C TYR A 71 23.26 -20.34 -76.28
N ASN A 72 23.80 -19.70 -77.32
CA ASN A 72 24.70 -18.55 -77.18
C ASN A 72 24.00 -17.35 -76.54
N GLU A 73 22.77 -17.02 -76.95
CA GLU A 73 21.97 -15.95 -76.33
C GLU A 73 21.68 -16.25 -74.85
N GLU A 74 21.34 -17.49 -74.51
CA GLU A 74 21.11 -17.89 -73.12
C GLU A 74 22.40 -17.80 -72.29
N GLN A 75 23.55 -18.14 -72.88
CA GLN A 75 24.85 -17.97 -72.25
C GLN A 75 25.18 -16.49 -72.05
N GLU A 76 24.96 -15.63 -73.04
CA GLU A 76 25.14 -14.18 -72.92
C GLU A 76 24.20 -13.58 -71.86
N ARG A 77 22.95 -14.04 -71.78
CA ARG A 77 22.01 -13.65 -70.72
C ARG A 77 22.49 -14.08 -69.33
N LYS A 78 23.03 -15.29 -69.20
CA LYS A 78 23.61 -15.77 -67.93
C LYS A 78 24.85 -14.98 -67.53
N ASP A 79 25.73 -14.70 -68.48
CA ASP A 79 26.93 -13.91 -68.23
C ASP A 79 26.59 -12.45 -67.88
N ALA A 80 25.56 -11.87 -68.51
CA ALA A 80 25.03 -10.56 -68.16
C ALA A 80 24.45 -10.55 -66.72
N ARG A 81 23.66 -11.56 -66.35
CA ARG A 81 23.13 -11.71 -64.97
C ARG A 81 24.26 -11.86 -63.96
N HIS A 82 25.27 -12.69 -64.25
CA HIS A 82 26.41 -12.87 -63.36
C HIS A 82 27.21 -11.58 -63.15
N LYS A 83 27.39 -10.76 -64.19
CA LYS A 83 28.03 -9.44 -64.08
C LYS A 83 27.19 -8.48 -63.24
N GLU A 84 25.88 -8.42 -63.50
CA GLU A 84 24.96 -7.57 -62.74
C GLU A 84 24.92 -7.96 -61.24
N ASP A 85 24.89 -9.25 -60.94
CA ASP A 85 24.91 -9.75 -59.56
C ASP A 85 26.26 -9.46 -58.87
N ALA A 86 27.38 -9.55 -59.59
CA ALA A 86 28.69 -9.19 -59.06
C ALA A 86 28.78 -7.69 -58.74
N GLU A 87 28.25 -6.83 -59.59
CA GLU A 87 28.16 -5.38 -59.36
C GLU A 87 27.29 -5.06 -58.13
N LYS A 88 26.09 -5.65 -58.04
CA LYS A 88 25.20 -5.52 -56.87
C LYS A 88 25.89 -5.95 -55.57
N MET A 89 26.61 -7.07 -55.59
CA MET A 89 27.35 -7.55 -54.42
C MET A 89 28.50 -6.60 -54.04
N GLU A 90 29.16 -6.00 -55.01
CA GLU A 90 30.22 -5.03 -54.76
C GLU A 90 29.67 -3.73 -54.16
N GLU A 91 28.53 -3.26 -54.67
CA GLU A 91 27.80 -2.10 -54.15
C GLU A 91 27.29 -2.31 -52.73
N GLU A 92 26.67 -3.46 -52.45
CA GLU A 92 26.24 -3.84 -51.09
C GLU A 92 27.45 -3.95 -50.15
N ARG A 93 28.58 -4.50 -50.61
CA ARG A 93 29.82 -4.52 -49.83
C ARG A 93 30.33 -3.10 -49.52
N LYS A 94 30.28 -2.18 -50.49
CA LYS A 94 30.63 -0.76 -50.30
C LYS A 94 29.67 -0.08 -49.33
N ARG A 95 28.36 -0.36 -49.43
CA ARG A 95 27.31 0.15 -48.53
C ARG A 95 27.53 -0.30 -47.10
N LEU A 96 27.75 -1.60 -46.87
CA LEU A 96 28.04 -2.16 -45.56
C LEU A 96 29.32 -1.59 -44.96
N LYS A 97 30.38 -1.39 -45.77
CA LYS A 97 31.61 -0.71 -45.32
C LYS A 97 31.33 0.72 -44.85
N LYS A 98 30.52 1.49 -45.58
CA LYS A 98 30.12 2.86 -45.20
C LYS A 98 29.34 2.86 -43.87
N ILE A 99 28.37 1.96 -43.72
CA ILE A 99 27.58 1.83 -42.48
C ILE A 99 28.50 1.48 -41.29
N LYS A 100 29.40 0.50 -41.47
CA LYS A 100 30.35 0.10 -40.41
C LYS A 100 31.26 1.25 -40.00
N LEU A 101 31.75 2.06 -40.94
CA LEU A 101 32.55 3.24 -40.64
C LEU A 101 31.73 4.31 -39.91
N GLY A 102 30.48 4.54 -40.33
CA GLY A 102 29.55 5.44 -39.64
C GLY A 102 29.30 5.01 -38.19
N MET A 103 29.08 3.71 -37.96
CA MET A 103 28.87 3.15 -36.63
C MET A 103 30.10 3.30 -35.72
N LYS A 104 31.30 3.07 -36.26
CA LYS A 104 32.56 3.28 -35.51
C LYS A 104 32.74 4.72 -35.07
N ARG A 105 32.57 5.67 -36.00
CA ARG A 105 32.66 7.11 -35.69
C ARG A 105 31.63 7.54 -34.65
N TRP A 106 30.40 7.04 -34.77
CA TRP A 106 29.35 7.32 -33.80
C TRP A 106 29.69 6.77 -32.41
N HIS A 107 30.24 5.55 -32.34
CA HIS A 107 30.66 4.95 -31.08
C HIS A 107 31.84 5.69 -30.45
N GLU A 108 32.83 6.08 -31.25
CA GLU A 108 33.98 6.91 -30.82
C GLU A 108 33.52 8.26 -30.27
N GLU A 109 32.59 8.94 -30.95
CA GLU A 109 32.01 10.22 -30.51
C GLU A 109 31.17 10.06 -29.23
N LEU A 110 30.44 8.95 -29.09
CA LEU A 110 29.69 8.66 -27.87
C LEU A 110 30.63 8.41 -26.67
N GLU A 111 31.68 7.60 -26.87
CA GLU A 111 32.68 7.32 -25.85
C GLU A 111 33.49 8.56 -25.50
N PHE A 112 33.80 9.42 -26.47
CA PHE A 112 34.42 10.72 -26.20
C PHE A 112 33.54 11.58 -25.28
N ARG A 113 32.25 11.73 -25.61
CA ARG A 113 31.30 12.47 -24.76
C ARG A 113 31.13 11.85 -23.38
N ARG A 114 31.12 10.53 -23.29
CA ARG A 114 31.09 9.79 -22.01
C ARG A 114 32.32 10.10 -21.17
N ARG A 115 33.52 10.05 -21.75
CA ARG A 115 34.77 10.38 -21.05
C ARG A 115 34.80 11.81 -20.56
N VAL A 116 34.36 12.77 -21.36
CA VAL A 116 34.28 14.19 -20.96
C VAL A 116 33.31 14.36 -19.79
N ARG A 117 32.13 13.74 -19.83
CA ARG A 117 31.17 13.78 -18.72
C ARG A 117 31.75 13.16 -17.45
N ASN A 118 32.36 11.98 -17.55
CA ASN A 118 32.96 11.32 -16.40
C ASN A 118 34.07 12.17 -15.78
N LYS A 119 34.92 12.83 -16.58
CA LYS A 119 35.95 13.75 -16.08
C LYS A 119 35.32 14.91 -15.30
N LEU A 120 34.29 15.54 -15.86
CA LEU A 120 33.58 16.63 -15.19
C LEU A 120 32.93 16.16 -13.88
N GLU A 121 32.35 14.97 -13.86
CA GLU A 121 31.77 14.38 -12.65
C GLU A 121 32.84 14.09 -11.59
N THR A 122 33.99 13.54 -11.98
CA THR A 122 35.11 13.31 -11.05
C THR A 122 35.70 14.60 -10.52
N GLU A 123 35.84 15.63 -11.36
CA GLU A 123 36.34 16.94 -10.92
C GLU A 123 35.36 17.57 -9.91
N LYS A 124 34.05 17.51 -10.17
CA LYS A 124 33.03 17.97 -9.24
C LYS A 124 33.02 17.17 -7.93
N SER A 125 33.17 15.84 -7.98
CA SER A 125 33.23 15.04 -6.75
C SER A 125 34.46 15.39 -5.93
N THR A 126 35.63 15.57 -6.56
CA THR A 126 36.84 15.99 -5.85
C THR A 126 36.73 17.39 -5.25
N GLN A 127 36.04 18.32 -5.91
CA GLN A 127 35.77 19.65 -5.35
C GLN A 127 34.86 19.55 -4.12
N LEU A 128 33.78 18.78 -4.19
CA LEU A 128 32.89 18.56 -3.05
C LEU A 128 33.60 17.88 -1.87
N GLU A 129 34.44 16.88 -2.15
CA GLU A 129 35.26 16.23 -1.13
C GLU A 129 36.21 17.22 -0.44
N GLN A 130 36.87 18.10 -1.20
CA GLN A 130 37.72 19.16 -0.64
C GLN A 130 36.92 20.15 0.21
N GLU A 131 35.73 20.56 -0.24
CA GLU A 131 34.85 21.45 0.53
C GLU A 131 34.42 20.80 1.85
N VAL A 132 34.03 19.53 1.83
CA VAL A 132 33.67 18.76 3.02
C VAL A 132 34.84 18.70 3.99
N LEU A 133 36.05 18.37 3.52
CA LEU A 133 37.25 18.34 4.38
C LEU A 133 37.53 19.71 5.04
N LEU A 134 37.40 20.80 4.29
CA LEU A 134 37.56 22.14 4.84
C LEU A 134 36.47 22.48 5.87
N HIS A 135 35.23 22.05 5.65
CA HIS A 135 34.17 22.18 6.64
C HIS A 135 34.46 21.35 7.90
N GLU A 136 34.84 20.09 7.75
CA GLU A 136 35.19 19.20 8.85
C GLU A 136 36.34 19.75 9.69
N ASP A 137 37.39 20.29 9.05
CA ASP A 137 38.51 20.92 9.74
C ASP A 137 38.07 22.19 10.49
N ARG A 138 37.19 23.02 9.91
CA ARG A 138 36.59 24.16 10.61
C ARG A 138 35.81 23.72 11.84
N TRP A 139 34.98 22.68 11.70
CA TRP A 139 34.21 22.12 12.82
C TRP A 139 35.11 21.50 13.89
N ARG A 140 36.18 20.81 13.50
CA ARG A 140 37.17 20.24 14.42
C ARG A 140 37.84 21.32 15.24
N ARG A 141 38.32 22.40 14.60
CA ARG A 141 38.93 23.54 15.28
C ARG A 141 37.96 24.21 16.25
N LEU A 142 36.72 24.47 15.81
CA LEU A 142 35.72 25.09 16.69
C LEU A 142 35.39 24.20 17.90
N LYS A 143 35.32 22.88 17.70
CA LYS A 143 35.13 21.92 18.79
C LYS A 143 36.30 21.95 19.77
N GLU A 144 37.53 21.96 19.26
CA GLU A 144 38.75 22.05 20.08
C GLU A 144 38.79 23.36 20.87
N GLU A 145 38.49 24.51 20.25
CA GLU A 145 38.40 25.81 20.90
C GLU A 145 37.37 25.81 22.04
N VAL A 146 36.17 25.26 21.80
CA VAL A 146 35.13 25.16 22.83
C VAL A 146 35.57 24.24 23.98
N GLU A 147 36.23 23.12 23.69
CA GLU A 147 36.74 22.22 24.71
C GLU A 147 37.88 22.85 25.53
N VAL A 148 38.77 23.61 24.89
CA VAL A 148 39.82 24.39 25.58
C VAL A 148 39.18 25.44 26.49
N GLN A 149 38.23 26.22 26.00
CA GLN A 149 37.51 27.21 26.81
C GLN A 149 36.78 26.59 28.00
N ARG A 150 36.16 25.41 27.82
CA ARG A 150 35.53 24.67 28.92
C ARG A 150 36.55 24.26 29.99
N LYS A 151 37.70 23.73 29.57
CA LYS A 151 38.79 23.35 30.49
C LYS A 151 39.37 24.55 31.22
N GLU A 152 39.59 25.66 30.52
CA GLU A 152 40.08 26.91 31.13
C GLU A 152 39.12 27.44 32.19
N LYS A 153 37.81 27.48 31.88
CA LYS A 153 36.78 27.87 32.86
C LYS A 153 36.77 26.96 34.08
N LEU A 154 36.91 25.65 33.88
CA LEU A 154 36.99 24.69 34.98
C LEU A 154 38.23 24.91 35.84
N ILE A 155 39.40 25.08 35.22
CA ILE A 155 40.66 25.35 35.93
C ILE A 155 40.57 26.67 36.71
N ALA A 156 40.00 27.72 36.10
CA ALA A 156 39.79 29.01 36.76
C ALA A 156 38.86 28.87 37.98
N ALA A 157 37.74 28.15 37.85
CA ALA A 157 36.81 27.90 38.95
C ALA A 157 37.46 27.11 40.10
N VAL A 158 38.27 26.09 39.79
CA VAL A 158 39.01 25.32 40.80
C VAL A 158 40.05 26.19 41.50
N ARG A 159 40.78 27.03 40.75
CA ARG A 159 41.75 27.96 41.33
C ARG A 159 41.07 28.95 42.27
N GLU A 160 39.99 29.57 41.84
CA GLU A 160 39.23 30.54 42.64
C GLU A 160 38.65 29.88 43.91
N ALA A 161 38.08 28.68 43.80
CA ALA A 161 37.61 27.93 44.96
C ALA A 161 38.76 27.61 45.94
N GLY A 162 39.93 27.21 45.42
CA GLY A 162 41.14 27.00 46.22
C GLY A 162 41.63 28.26 46.92
N GLU A 163 41.62 29.41 46.23
CA GLU A 163 41.99 30.71 46.80
C GLU A 163 41.02 31.15 47.90
N ARG A 164 39.70 31.01 47.70
CA ARG A 164 38.68 31.26 48.72
C ARG A 164 38.89 30.40 49.96
N LYS A 165 39.20 29.11 49.78
CA LYS A 165 39.50 28.19 50.88
C LYS A 165 40.74 28.65 51.67
N ARG A 166 41.85 28.96 50.99
CA ARG A 166 43.07 29.45 51.65
C ARG A 166 42.85 30.76 52.40
N ASN A 167 42.02 31.66 51.86
CA ASN A 167 41.65 32.90 52.55
C ASN A 167 40.87 32.63 53.84
N GLN A 168 39.91 31.71 53.81
CA GLN A 168 39.17 31.30 55.00
C GLN A 168 40.10 30.67 56.05
N GLU A 169 41.01 29.80 55.64
CA GLU A 169 42.00 29.19 56.54
C GLU A 169 42.93 30.23 57.18
N ARG A 170 43.38 31.24 56.43
CA ARG A 170 44.18 32.34 57.00
C ARG A 170 43.40 33.14 58.03
N LEU A 171 42.17 33.54 57.71
CA LEU A 171 41.31 34.28 58.64
C LEU A 171 41.03 33.50 59.94
N LEU A 172 40.88 32.18 59.85
CA LEU A 172 40.71 31.34 61.04
C LEU A 172 41.99 31.27 61.89
N ARG A 173 43.15 31.12 61.25
CA ARG A 173 44.44 31.11 61.96
C ARG A 173 44.72 32.43 62.66
N ASP A 174 44.47 33.55 61.99
CA ASP A 174 44.68 34.87 62.58
C ASP A 174 43.81 35.07 63.83
N LYS A 175 42.54 34.63 63.79
CA LYS A 175 41.64 34.63 64.95
C LYS A 175 42.15 33.75 66.09
N GLU A 176 42.60 32.53 65.78
CA GLU A 176 43.17 31.65 66.79
C GLU A 176 44.43 32.24 67.45
N GLU A 177 45.24 33.00 66.71
CA GLU A 177 46.41 33.69 67.25
C GLU A 177 46.03 34.90 68.12
N GLU A 178 45.00 35.65 67.73
CA GLU A 178 44.43 36.74 68.54
C GLU A 178 43.87 36.21 69.86
N ASP A 179 43.08 35.13 69.83
CA ASP A 179 42.52 34.50 71.02
C ASP A 179 43.61 34.01 71.98
N ARG A 180 44.71 33.43 71.44
CA ARG A 180 45.87 33.02 72.26
C ARG A 180 46.52 34.20 72.96
N LYS A 181 46.71 35.33 72.25
CA LYS A 181 47.31 36.54 72.83
C LYS A 181 46.45 37.13 73.95
N VAL A 182 45.12 37.13 73.77
CA VAL A 182 44.17 37.58 74.81
C VAL A 182 44.28 36.70 76.05
N LEU A 183 44.28 35.38 75.88
CA LEU A 183 44.41 34.43 77.00
C LEU A 183 45.72 34.59 77.76
N GLU A 184 46.82 34.90 77.06
CA GLU A 184 48.12 35.11 77.68
C GLU A 184 48.19 36.43 78.47
N GLN A 185 47.56 37.50 77.96
CA GLN A 185 47.41 38.77 78.68
C GLN A 185 46.55 38.62 79.94
N ASP A 186 45.43 37.90 79.84
CA ASP A 186 44.53 37.66 80.98
C ASP A 186 45.22 36.85 82.09
N ARG A 187 46.10 35.91 81.72
CA ARG A 187 46.92 35.16 82.68
C ARG A 187 47.89 36.06 83.44
N VAL A 188 48.57 36.96 82.74
CA VAL A 188 49.51 37.90 83.37
C VAL A 188 48.78 38.85 84.33
N VAL A 189 47.64 39.42 83.90
CA VAL A 189 46.83 40.33 84.73
C VAL A 189 46.29 39.63 85.97
N SER A 190 45.91 38.35 85.85
CA SER A 190 45.42 37.55 86.97
C SER A 190 46.52 37.31 88.02
N VAL A 191 47.74 36.98 87.59
CA VAL A 191 48.88 36.75 88.50
C VAL A 191 49.26 38.03 89.25
N GLU A 192 49.27 39.18 88.59
CA GLU A 192 49.59 40.47 89.23
C GLU A 192 48.52 40.91 90.25
N ARG A 193 47.25 40.70 89.92
CA ARG A 193 46.12 41.00 90.84
C ARG A 193 46.16 40.10 92.07
N GLU A 194 46.48 38.82 91.90
CA GLU A 194 46.63 37.89 93.02
C GLU A 194 47.75 38.30 93.98
N GLN A 195 48.90 38.73 93.46
CA GLN A 195 50.03 39.14 94.29
C GLN A 195 49.72 40.40 95.12
N ARG A 196 49.05 41.38 94.50
CA ARG A 196 48.60 42.60 95.20
C ARG A 196 47.49 42.31 96.22
N ALA A 197 46.57 41.41 95.89
CA ALA A 197 45.52 40.98 96.79
C ALA A 197 46.08 40.26 98.04
N LYS A 198 47.08 39.37 97.88
CA LYS A 198 47.68 38.63 99.00
C LYS A 198 48.29 39.54 100.07
N MET A 199 48.95 40.62 99.66
CA MET A 199 49.60 41.57 100.58
C MET A 199 48.60 42.41 101.38
N ASN A 200 47.54 42.91 100.74
CA ASN A 200 46.50 43.70 101.42
C ASN A 200 45.58 42.83 102.29
N LYS A 201 45.28 41.62 101.81
CA LYS A 201 44.45 40.65 102.52
C LYS A 201 45.07 40.24 103.86
N ALA A 202 46.38 40.04 103.95
CA ALA A 202 47.02 39.65 105.21
C ALA A 202 46.88 40.70 106.33
N LEU A 203 46.93 41.99 105.99
CA LEU A 203 46.84 43.08 106.95
C LEU A 203 45.38 43.35 107.38
N GLN A 204 44.43 43.22 106.45
CA GLN A 204 42.99 43.33 106.71
C GLN A 204 42.45 42.12 107.47
N GLU A 205 42.86 40.89 107.10
CA GLU A 205 42.43 39.65 107.77
C GLU A 205 42.73 39.66 109.27
N MET A 206 43.87 40.22 109.71
CA MET A 206 44.20 40.26 111.14
C MET A 206 43.26 41.18 111.94
N LYS A 207 42.85 42.31 111.37
CA LYS A 207 41.94 43.26 112.04
C LYS A 207 40.49 42.82 111.92
N GLU A 208 40.13 42.25 110.77
CA GLU A 208 38.81 41.70 110.51
C GLU A 208 38.58 40.43 111.33
N ARG A 209 39.55 39.53 111.52
CA ARG A 209 39.37 38.33 112.36
C ARG A 209 38.91 38.63 113.78
N ARG A 210 39.36 39.73 114.39
CA ARG A 210 38.89 40.14 115.73
C ARG A 210 37.47 40.69 115.72
N ARG A 211 37.09 41.48 114.71
CA ARG A 211 35.71 42.01 114.58
C ARG A 211 34.72 40.93 114.15
N LEU A 212 35.13 40.12 113.17
CA LEU A 212 34.39 38.97 112.68
C LEU A 212 34.11 37.95 113.78
N GLN A 213 34.98 37.74 114.77
CA GLN A 213 34.65 36.81 115.87
C GLN A 213 33.45 37.28 116.71
N GLU A 214 33.32 38.59 116.91
CA GLU A 214 32.23 39.20 117.69
C GLU A 214 30.95 39.36 116.85
N GLU A 215 31.11 39.78 115.59
CA GLU A 215 30.03 39.89 114.61
C GLU A 215 29.47 38.51 114.25
N ASN A 216 30.32 37.51 114.01
CA ASN A 216 29.89 36.14 113.69
C ASN A 216 29.04 35.53 114.80
N ARG A 217 29.33 35.81 116.07
CA ARG A 217 28.50 35.32 117.19
C ARG A 217 27.10 35.95 117.20
N GLN A 218 26.98 37.21 116.81
CA GLN A 218 25.68 37.90 116.73
C GLN A 218 24.94 37.60 115.42
N GLU A 219 25.68 37.48 114.32
CA GLU A 219 25.19 37.10 113.00
C GLU A 219 24.71 35.66 112.97
N LEU A 220 25.38 34.72 113.65
CA LEU A 220 24.91 33.34 113.78
C LEU A 220 23.49 33.29 114.38
N LEU A 221 23.23 34.06 115.43
CA LEU A 221 21.91 34.13 116.05
C LEU A 221 20.88 34.78 115.13
N ARG A 222 21.23 35.90 114.47
CA ARG A 222 20.35 36.56 113.49
C ARG A 222 20.07 35.66 112.29
N HIS A 223 21.07 34.93 111.81
CA HIS A 223 20.99 34.01 110.69
C HIS A 223 20.09 32.83 111.02
N VAL A 224 20.16 32.25 112.24
CA VAL A 224 19.26 31.16 112.63
C VAL A 224 17.80 31.62 112.61
N PHE A 225 17.47 32.78 113.17
CA PHE A 225 16.09 33.29 113.14
C PHE A 225 15.63 33.70 111.74
N THR A 226 16.51 34.35 110.98
CA THR A 226 16.21 34.74 109.59
C THR A 226 16.02 33.50 108.72
N LYS A 227 16.84 32.46 108.91
CA LYS A 227 16.75 31.18 108.22
C LYS A 227 15.44 30.47 108.53
N GLN A 228 15.02 30.40 109.79
CA GLN A 228 13.72 29.79 110.15
C GLN A 228 12.53 30.55 109.55
N ARG A 229 12.59 31.89 109.52
CA ARG A 229 11.53 32.70 108.88
C ARG A 229 11.52 32.52 107.36
N ILE A 230 12.69 32.50 106.73
CA ILE A 230 12.83 32.24 105.30
C ILE A 230 12.35 30.83 104.98
N GLU A 231 12.69 29.81 105.76
CA GLU A 231 12.22 28.43 105.55
C GLU A 231 10.69 28.35 105.63
N GLN A 232 10.05 29.05 106.59
CA GLN A 232 8.58 29.12 106.67
C GLN A 232 7.95 29.88 105.49
N GLU A 233 8.53 31.01 105.09
CA GLU A 233 8.08 31.78 103.91
C GLU A 233 8.27 30.97 102.62
N GLU A 234 9.36 30.20 102.51
CA GLU A 234 9.64 29.30 101.38
C GLU A 234 8.65 28.13 101.34
N GLU A 235 8.33 27.50 102.48
CA GLU A 235 7.32 26.45 102.57
C GLU A 235 5.93 26.97 102.16
N GLU A 236 5.52 28.14 102.65
CA GLU A 236 4.24 28.75 102.26
C GLU A 236 4.19 29.11 100.77
N VAL A 237 5.29 29.64 100.22
CA VAL A 237 5.40 29.93 98.78
C VAL A 237 5.38 28.66 97.95
N GLU A 238 6.03 27.58 98.39
CA GLU A 238 6.00 26.28 97.71
C GLU A 238 4.60 25.66 97.75
N GLU A 239 3.87 25.75 98.87
CA GLU A 239 2.48 25.31 98.93
C GLU A 239 1.57 26.13 98.01
N GLN A 240 1.75 27.46 97.95
CA GLN A 240 1.01 28.31 97.03
C GLN A 240 1.33 27.96 95.58
N ARG A 241 2.61 27.73 95.24
CA ARG A 241 3.03 27.27 93.91
C ARG A 241 2.40 25.93 93.56
N ARG A 242 2.37 24.97 94.49
CA ARG A 242 1.70 23.66 94.30
C ARG A 242 0.21 23.84 94.03
N ARG A 243 -0.51 24.65 94.82
CA ARG A 243 -1.94 24.93 94.62
C ARG A 243 -2.22 25.64 93.30
N GLU A 244 -1.37 26.57 92.89
CA GLU A 244 -1.49 27.23 91.58
C GLU A 244 -1.25 26.26 90.43
N LEU A 245 -0.26 25.38 90.55
CA LEU A 245 0.02 24.34 89.56
C LEU A 245 -1.15 23.36 89.47
N GLU A 246 -1.70 22.90 90.59
CA GLU A 246 -2.89 22.04 90.62
C GLU A 246 -4.09 22.71 89.94
N LYS A 247 -4.40 23.97 90.26
CA LYS A 247 -5.45 24.74 89.58
C LYS A 247 -5.20 24.88 88.08
N LYS A 248 -3.96 25.15 87.66
CA LYS A 248 -3.59 25.20 86.24
C LYS A 248 -3.79 23.85 85.56
N MET A 249 -3.42 22.75 86.21
CA MET A 249 -3.62 21.38 85.71
C MET A 249 -5.10 21.01 85.60
N GLU A 250 -5.93 21.40 86.56
CA GLU A 250 -7.38 21.22 86.49
C GLU A 250 -8.01 22.01 85.34
N VAL A 251 -7.61 23.27 85.15
CA VAL A 251 -8.08 24.10 84.03
C VAL A 251 -7.64 23.51 82.69
N CYS A 252 -6.38 23.05 82.58
CA CYS A 252 -5.89 22.36 81.39
C CYS A 252 -6.67 21.08 81.08
N SER A 253 -6.98 20.29 82.12
CA SER A 253 -7.76 19.05 81.98
C SER A 253 -9.20 19.31 81.53
N LYS A 254 -9.86 20.34 82.10
CA LYS A 254 -11.19 20.78 81.68
C LYS A 254 -11.22 21.26 80.23
N LYS A 255 -10.26 22.10 79.84
CA LYS A 255 -10.12 22.56 78.45
C LYS A 255 -9.87 21.41 77.48
N TYR A 256 -9.04 20.44 77.87
CA TYR A 256 -8.79 19.25 77.06
C TYR A 256 -10.07 18.44 76.86
N ALA A 257 -10.85 18.22 77.93
CA ALA A 257 -12.14 17.53 77.85
C ALA A 257 -13.12 18.27 76.93
N GLU A 258 -13.24 19.60 77.04
CA GLU A 258 -14.09 20.41 76.16
C GLU A 258 -13.71 20.30 74.68
N VAL A 259 -12.40 20.29 74.37
CA VAL A 259 -11.91 20.11 73.00
C VAL A 259 -12.24 18.71 72.48
N VAL A 260 -12.06 17.68 73.31
CA VAL A 260 -12.42 16.29 72.94
C VAL A 260 -13.93 16.19 72.68
N ASP A 261 -14.76 16.78 73.52
CA ASP A 261 -16.22 16.77 73.36
C ASP A 261 -16.68 17.57 72.12
N ALA A 262 -16.02 18.69 71.82
CA ALA A 262 -16.26 19.42 70.58
C ALA A 262 -15.89 18.58 69.35
N ARG A 263 -14.75 17.88 69.39
CA ARG A 263 -14.32 17.01 68.30
C ARG A 263 -15.24 15.81 68.11
N LEU A 264 -15.74 15.22 69.19
CA LEU A 264 -16.72 14.13 69.13
C LEU A 264 -18.04 14.60 68.51
N ARG A 265 -18.50 15.82 68.84
CA ARG A 265 -19.69 16.42 68.22
C ARG A 265 -19.49 16.63 66.72
N GLU A 266 -18.36 17.20 66.31
CA GLU A 266 -18.02 17.40 64.89
C GLU A 266 -17.99 16.07 64.11
N ILE A 267 -17.41 15.01 64.69
CA ILE A 267 -17.39 13.69 64.06
C ILE A 267 -18.81 13.13 63.94
N LYS A 268 -19.64 13.23 64.99
CA LYS A 268 -21.04 12.77 64.94
C LYS A 268 -21.85 13.50 63.87
N GLU A 269 -21.67 14.80 63.72
CA GLU A 269 -22.31 15.59 62.68
C GLU A 269 -21.86 15.19 61.28
N ARG A 270 -20.56 14.95 61.08
CA ARG A 270 -20.03 14.46 59.79
C ARG A 270 -20.58 13.09 59.42
N VAL A 271 -20.62 12.16 60.37
CA VAL A 271 -21.20 10.83 60.17
C VAL A 271 -22.68 10.95 59.79
N ALA A 272 -23.46 11.78 60.48
CA ALA A 272 -24.87 11.99 60.15
C ALA A 272 -25.05 12.57 58.73
N GLN A 273 -24.21 13.53 58.33
CA GLN A 273 -24.23 14.10 56.98
C GLN A 273 -23.85 13.08 55.91
N GLU A 274 -22.84 12.24 56.16
CA GLU A 274 -22.44 11.16 55.26
C GLU A 274 -23.54 10.10 55.12
N GLU A 275 -24.18 9.71 56.23
CA GLU A 275 -25.32 8.79 56.24
C GLU A 275 -26.48 9.34 55.40
N GLU A 276 -26.83 10.61 55.55
CA GLU A 276 -27.84 11.25 54.70
C GLU A 276 -27.47 11.22 53.22
N GLN A 277 -26.20 11.51 52.88
CA GLN A 277 -25.73 11.46 51.50
C GLN A 277 -25.80 10.04 50.92
N ILE A 278 -25.41 9.03 51.71
CA ILE A 278 -25.51 7.62 51.35
C ILE A 278 -26.98 7.23 51.14
N HIS A 279 -27.89 7.65 52.01
CA HIS A 279 -29.33 7.41 51.85
C HIS A 279 -29.87 8.05 50.57
N ARG A 280 -29.52 9.31 50.28
CA ARG A 280 -29.91 9.99 49.03
C ARG A 280 -29.31 9.30 47.79
N ALA A 281 -28.07 8.82 47.87
CA ALA A 281 -27.44 8.07 46.77
C ALA A 281 -28.13 6.73 46.53
N LYS A 282 -28.46 5.98 47.59
CA LYS A 282 -29.21 4.72 47.51
C LYS A 282 -30.59 4.92 46.88
N LEU A 283 -31.32 5.96 47.28
CA LEU A 283 -32.62 6.29 46.69
C LEU A 283 -32.49 6.61 45.19
N ARG A 284 -31.54 7.46 44.80
CA ARG A 284 -31.28 7.76 43.37
C ARG A 284 -30.92 6.50 42.57
N ALA A 285 -30.06 5.63 43.11
CA ALA A 285 -29.71 4.37 42.46
C ALA A 285 -30.92 3.43 42.31
N SER A 286 -31.80 3.35 43.32
CA SER A 286 -33.03 2.56 43.21
C SER A 286 -33.98 3.11 42.15
N LEU A 287 -34.16 4.43 42.07
CA LEU A 287 -35.00 5.08 41.05
C LEU A 287 -34.46 4.81 39.65
N GLN A 288 -33.16 5.05 39.42
CA GLN A 288 -32.53 4.76 38.14
C GLN A 288 -32.65 3.29 37.75
N LYS A 289 -32.52 2.36 38.70
CA LYS A 289 -32.73 0.92 38.44
C LYS A 289 -34.18 0.65 38.01
N THR A 290 -35.16 1.27 38.64
CA THR A 290 -36.57 1.13 38.23
C THR A 290 -36.84 1.72 36.85
N GLU A 291 -36.29 2.91 36.55
CA GLU A 291 -36.41 3.55 35.24
C GLU A 291 -35.76 2.71 34.14
N GLN A 292 -34.57 2.15 34.38
CA GLN A 292 -33.90 1.25 33.44
C GLN A 292 -34.72 -0.02 33.17
N LEU A 293 -35.33 -0.60 34.22
CA LEU A 293 -36.20 -1.77 34.06
C LEU A 293 -37.45 -1.43 33.26
N MET A 294 -38.08 -0.27 33.52
CA MET A 294 -39.23 0.20 32.76
C MET A 294 -38.87 0.46 31.29
N HIS A 295 -37.73 1.10 31.02
CA HIS A 295 -37.24 1.33 29.66
C HIS A 295 -37.00 0.01 28.92
N LYS A 296 -36.35 -0.97 29.55
CA LYS A 296 -36.16 -2.31 28.98
C LYS A 296 -37.49 -2.99 28.66
N ARG A 297 -38.50 -2.87 29.53
CA ARG A 297 -39.86 -3.40 29.28
C ARG A 297 -40.51 -2.75 28.07
N VAL A 298 -40.46 -1.42 27.98
CA VAL A 298 -41.02 -0.68 26.82
C VAL A 298 -40.33 -1.08 25.52
N LEU A 299 -38.99 -1.21 25.51
CA LEU A 299 -38.26 -1.67 24.33
C LEU A 299 -38.67 -3.09 23.91
N TYR A 300 -38.85 -3.99 24.88
CA TYR A 300 -39.34 -5.35 24.62
C TYR A 300 -40.73 -5.32 23.99
N GLU A 301 -41.69 -4.56 24.55
CA GLU A 301 -43.04 -4.44 24.00
C GLU A 301 -43.04 -3.85 22.58
N VAL A 302 -42.23 -2.82 22.31
CA VAL A 302 -42.10 -2.23 20.97
C VAL A 302 -41.51 -3.23 19.99
N SER A 303 -40.47 -3.97 20.38
CA SER A 303 -39.88 -5.03 19.57
C SER A 303 -40.89 -6.13 19.26
N GLN A 304 -41.65 -6.58 20.26
CA GLN A 304 -42.70 -7.57 20.12
C GLN A 304 -43.80 -7.09 19.16
N ARG A 305 -44.27 -5.84 19.29
CA ARG A 305 -45.26 -5.25 18.37
C ARG A 305 -44.74 -5.13 16.94
N ARG A 306 -43.46 -4.78 16.75
CA ARG A 306 -42.82 -4.74 15.42
C ARG A 306 -42.76 -6.13 14.81
N MET A 307 -42.36 -7.13 15.58
CA MET A 307 -42.34 -8.53 15.15
C MET A 307 -43.75 -9.00 14.77
N GLN A 308 -44.76 -8.74 15.60
CA GLN A 308 -46.15 -9.07 15.30
C GLN A 308 -46.63 -8.42 14.00
N LYS A 309 -46.41 -7.11 13.81
CA LYS A 309 -46.76 -6.41 12.56
C LYS A 309 -46.01 -6.99 11.34
N ALA A 310 -44.73 -7.31 11.48
CA ALA A 310 -43.94 -7.93 10.41
C ALA A 310 -44.49 -9.32 10.04
N THR A 311 -44.84 -10.14 11.04
CA THR A 311 -45.45 -11.46 10.82
C THR A 311 -46.83 -11.35 10.16
N GLN A 312 -47.66 -10.40 10.58
CA GLN A 312 -48.97 -10.13 9.98
C GLN A 312 -48.82 -9.70 8.52
N HIS A 313 -47.96 -8.71 8.24
CA HIS A 313 -47.68 -8.25 6.88
C HIS A 313 -47.11 -9.37 5.99
N ALA A 314 -46.18 -10.19 6.49
CA ALA A 314 -45.67 -11.35 5.76
C ALA A 314 -46.77 -12.38 5.45
N SER A 315 -47.68 -12.63 6.41
CA SER A 315 -48.82 -13.52 6.20
C SER A 315 -49.82 -12.97 5.17
N GLU A 316 -50.09 -11.67 5.17
CA GLU A 316 -50.96 -10.99 4.21
C GLU A 316 -50.36 -11.00 2.81
N LEU A 317 -49.06 -10.71 2.69
CA LEU A 317 -48.34 -10.80 1.43
C LEU A 317 -48.39 -12.21 0.85
N ASN A 318 -48.18 -13.23 1.68
CA ASN A 318 -48.27 -14.63 1.27
C ASN A 318 -49.68 -15.01 0.83
N LYS A 319 -50.73 -14.56 1.56
CA LYS A 319 -52.13 -14.75 1.15
C LYS A 319 -52.42 -14.07 -0.20
N SER A 320 -51.99 -12.82 -0.38
CA SER A 320 -52.16 -12.08 -1.63
C SER A 320 -51.44 -12.75 -2.80
N ARG A 321 -50.18 -13.16 -2.62
CA ARG A 321 -49.43 -13.95 -3.62
C ARG A 321 -50.13 -15.27 -3.94
N ALA A 322 -50.60 -16.00 -2.94
CA ALA A 322 -51.34 -17.24 -3.15
C ALA A 322 -52.64 -17.00 -3.95
N MET A 323 -53.37 -15.91 -3.69
CA MET A 323 -54.55 -15.53 -4.45
C MET A 323 -54.23 -15.11 -5.90
N GLN A 324 -53.18 -14.32 -6.12
CA GLN A 324 -52.71 -13.96 -7.46
C GLN A 324 -52.29 -15.18 -8.27
N VAL A 325 -51.57 -16.13 -7.66
CA VAL A 325 -51.19 -17.40 -8.30
C VAL A 325 -52.44 -18.21 -8.65
N LYS A 326 -53.42 -18.32 -7.75
CA LYS A 326 -54.71 -18.98 -8.03
C LYS A 326 -55.44 -18.32 -9.21
N GLN A 327 -55.51 -16.99 -9.26
CA GLN A 327 -56.16 -16.27 -10.36
C GLN A 327 -55.43 -16.47 -11.69
N ARG A 328 -54.09 -16.38 -11.70
CA ARG A 328 -53.27 -16.63 -12.89
C ARG A 328 -53.46 -18.06 -13.42
N ASN A 329 -53.54 -19.04 -12.51
CA ASN A 329 -53.79 -20.42 -12.87
C ASN A 329 -55.18 -20.59 -13.49
N ARG A 330 -56.24 -20.00 -12.90
CA ARG A 330 -57.58 -19.98 -13.49
C ARG A 330 -57.59 -19.38 -14.90
N LEU A 331 -56.93 -18.25 -15.12
CA LEU A 331 -56.84 -17.63 -16.45
C LEU A 331 -56.11 -18.52 -17.46
N ARG A 332 -55.02 -19.18 -17.03
CA ARG A 332 -54.31 -20.18 -17.85
C ARG A 332 -55.23 -21.36 -18.19
N GLU A 333 -55.97 -21.88 -17.22
CA GLU A 333 -56.93 -22.98 -17.42
C GLU A 333 -58.00 -22.59 -18.45
N VAL A 334 -58.59 -21.39 -18.34
CA VAL A 334 -59.58 -20.88 -19.31
C VAL A 334 -58.96 -20.72 -20.70
N CYS A 335 -57.76 -20.15 -20.80
CA CYS A 335 -57.07 -20.03 -22.08
C CYS A 335 -56.78 -21.41 -22.71
N HIS A 336 -56.34 -22.38 -21.91
CA HIS A 336 -56.16 -23.76 -22.36
C HIS A 336 -57.49 -24.42 -22.77
N GLN A 337 -58.60 -24.14 -22.10
CA GLN A 337 -59.94 -24.61 -22.50
C GLN A 337 -60.35 -24.02 -23.85
N GLN A 338 -60.26 -22.70 -24.03
CA GLN A 338 -60.58 -22.03 -25.30
C GLN A 338 -59.72 -22.55 -26.45
N MET A 339 -58.43 -22.78 -26.21
CA MET A 339 -57.53 -23.35 -27.22
C MET A 339 -57.96 -24.78 -27.60
N ARG A 340 -58.34 -25.61 -26.61
CA ARG A 340 -58.87 -26.95 -26.86
C ARG A 340 -60.17 -26.91 -27.66
N GLU A 341 -61.12 -26.03 -27.30
CA GLU A 341 -62.38 -25.86 -28.03
C GLU A 341 -62.15 -25.39 -29.47
N ARG A 342 -61.20 -24.47 -29.71
CA ARG A 342 -60.81 -24.06 -31.07
C ARG A 342 -60.24 -25.22 -31.88
N LEU A 343 -59.32 -26.00 -31.31
CA LEU A 343 -58.77 -27.19 -31.96
C LEU A 343 -59.86 -28.21 -32.26
N GLN A 344 -60.80 -28.43 -31.32
CA GLN A 344 -61.94 -29.32 -31.56
C GLN A 344 -62.83 -28.81 -32.68
N ALA A 345 -63.19 -27.52 -32.71
CA ALA A 345 -63.99 -26.94 -33.79
C ALA A 345 -63.29 -27.07 -35.15
N GLU A 346 -61.98 -26.81 -35.24
CA GLU A 346 -61.19 -27.04 -36.45
C GLU A 346 -61.20 -28.53 -36.87
N GLU A 347 -61.04 -29.46 -35.92
CA GLU A 347 -61.15 -30.90 -36.17
C GLU A 347 -62.55 -31.30 -36.66
N GLU A 348 -63.62 -30.71 -36.11
CA GLU A 348 -65.00 -30.95 -36.55
C GLU A 348 -65.26 -30.42 -37.95
N GLU A 349 -64.76 -29.24 -38.30
CA GLU A 349 -64.86 -28.70 -39.66
C GLU A 349 -64.09 -29.56 -40.66
N VAL A 350 -62.90 -30.05 -40.30
CA VAL A 350 -62.17 -31.04 -41.11
C VAL A 350 -62.97 -32.35 -41.24
N ARG A 351 -63.64 -32.80 -40.17
CA ARG A 351 -64.52 -33.98 -40.20
C ARG A 351 -65.70 -33.79 -41.14
N LYS A 352 -66.45 -32.69 -41.03
CA LYS A 352 -67.56 -32.35 -41.93
C LYS A 352 -67.12 -32.22 -43.39
N MET A 353 -65.93 -31.65 -43.63
CA MET A 353 -65.34 -31.57 -44.97
C MET A 353 -65.04 -32.97 -45.53
N LYS A 354 -64.50 -33.87 -44.70
CA LYS A 354 -64.30 -35.29 -45.07
C LYS A 354 -65.62 -35.99 -45.33
N GLU A 355 -66.61 -35.87 -44.44
CA GLU A 355 -67.95 -36.45 -44.59
C GLU A 355 -68.63 -35.95 -45.87
N SER A 356 -68.59 -34.64 -46.15
CA SER A 356 -69.11 -34.07 -47.41
C SER A 356 -68.37 -34.59 -48.65
N CYS A 357 -67.09 -34.93 -48.53
CA CYS A 357 -66.34 -35.59 -49.59
C CYS A 357 -66.77 -37.06 -49.76
N VAL A 358 -67.00 -37.77 -48.65
CA VAL A 358 -67.53 -39.14 -48.63
C VAL A 358 -68.93 -39.17 -49.24
N VAL A 359 -69.86 -38.33 -48.81
CA VAL A 359 -71.21 -38.23 -49.39
C VAL A 359 -71.16 -37.93 -50.89
N ARG A 360 -70.27 -37.04 -51.34
CA ARG A 360 -70.05 -36.81 -52.80
C ARG A 360 -69.55 -38.05 -53.52
N LYS A 361 -68.64 -38.82 -52.89
CA LYS A 361 -68.14 -40.09 -53.44
C LYS A 361 -69.22 -41.17 -53.42
N GLU A 362 -69.99 -41.29 -52.36
CA GLU A 362 -71.10 -42.25 -52.21
C GLU A 362 -72.23 -41.93 -53.18
N TRP A 363 -72.64 -40.67 -53.34
CA TRP A 363 -73.57 -40.26 -54.39
C TRP A 363 -73.06 -40.64 -55.78
N LYS A 364 -71.75 -40.49 -56.03
CA LYS A 364 -71.14 -40.93 -57.29
C LYS A 364 -71.17 -42.45 -57.44
N ILE A 365 -70.94 -43.20 -56.37
CA ILE A 365 -71.04 -44.67 -56.34
C ILE A 365 -72.49 -45.12 -56.56
N GLU A 366 -73.46 -44.53 -55.87
CA GLU A 366 -74.89 -44.83 -55.97
C GLU A 366 -75.43 -44.50 -57.36
N LYS A 367 -74.99 -43.39 -57.98
CA LYS A 367 -75.28 -43.08 -59.38
C LYS A 367 -74.73 -44.17 -60.32
N LEU A 368 -73.49 -44.62 -60.10
CA LEU A 368 -72.91 -45.73 -60.86
C LEU A 368 -73.63 -47.07 -60.59
N ARG A 369 -74.17 -47.26 -59.39
CA ARG A 369 -74.91 -48.47 -58.98
C ARG A 369 -76.30 -48.51 -59.60
N ARG A 370 -77.03 -47.39 -59.62
CA ARG A 370 -78.30 -47.26 -60.38
C ARG A 370 -78.08 -47.48 -61.87
N GLN A 371 -76.99 -46.96 -62.44
CA GLN A 371 -76.61 -47.26 -63.83
C GLN A 371 -76.29 -48.75 -64.06
N ARG A 372 -75.80 -49.48 -63.04
CA ARG A 372 -75.62 -50.95 -63.08
C ARG A 372 -76.92 -51.74 -62.86
N GLU A 373 -77.83 -51.27 -62.01
CA GLU A 373 -79.12 -51.94 -61.76
C GLU A 373 -80.11 -51.70 -62.91
N GLU A 374 -80.05 -50.54 -63.57
CA GLU A 374 -80.72 -50.28 -64.86
C GLU A 374 -80.18 -51.16 -66.00
N SER A 375 -79.02 -51.82 -65.81
CA SER A 375 -78.48 -52.84 -66.72
C SER A 375 -78.69 -54.30 -66.26
N VAL A 376 -79.44 -54.55 -65.18
CA VAL A 376 -79.75 -55.90 -64.64
C VAL A 376 -81.26 -56.27 -64.70
N SER A 377 -82.08 -55.49 -65.39
CA SER A 377 -83.46 -55.87 -65.75
C SER A 377 -83.67 -55.60 -67.24
N PRO A 378 -83.15 -56.44 -68.17
CA PRO A 378 -83.53 -57.85 -68.36
C PRO A 378 -82.39 -58.75 -68.90
N ALA A 379 -81.77 -59.62 -68.09
CA ALA A 379 -80.70 -60.48 -68.60
C ALA A 379 -80.54 -61.85 -67.89
N LEU A 380 -81.62 -62.50 -67.47
CA LEU A 380 -81.59 -63.94 -67.15
C LEU A 380 -82.88 -64.65 -67.55
N LEU A 381 -83.06 -64.82 -68.86
CA LEU A 381 -83.70 -66.02 -69.42
C LEU A 381 -82.74 -66.66 -70.42
N LEU A 382 -82.32 -67.88 -70.05
CA LEU A 382 -81.97 -69.05 -70.87
C LEU A 382 -80.49 -69.47 -70.97
N ILE A 383 -80.34 -70.81 -70.91
CA ILE A 383 -79.16 -71.70 -70.79
C ILE A 383 -78.84 -72.00 -69.31
N SER A 384 -79.06 -73.19 -68.72
CA SER A 384 -79.48 -74.55 -69.13
C SER A 384 -79.88 -75.27 -67.82
N GLY A 385 -80.78 -76.24 -67.71
CA GLY A 385 -81.02 -77.39 -68.58
C GLY A 385 -80.30 -78.63 -68.05
N ARG A 386 -81.05 -79.55 -67.40
CA ARG A 386 -80.70 -80.94 -66.94
C ARG A 386 -79.85 -81.00 -65.67
N THR A 387 -80.32 -81.51 -64.52
CA THR A 387 -81.14 -82.71 -64.23
C THR A 387 -82.23 -82.47 -63.21
#